data_AF-A0A8J6UCY2-F1
#
_entry.id   AF-A0A8J6UCY2-F1
#
_cell.length_a   1.000
_cell.length_b   1.000
_cell.length_c   1.000
_cell.angle_alpha   90.00
_cell.angle_beta   90.00
_cell.angle_gamma   90.00
#
_symmetry.space_group_name_H-M   'P 1'
#
loop_
_entity.id
_entity.type
_entity.pdbx_description
1 polymer ?
#
loop_
_entity_poly.entity_id
_entity_poly.type
_entity_poly.pdbx_seq_one_letter_code
_entity_poly.pdbx_strand_id
1 'polypeptide(L)'
;DDGQGAITNPIDDKTTNDPGKNLRKSRRDDDRPIDVTGGNYNEASPRAVFTIDANPGQLLTFDVRDNADGNNQPTGDNEADRPQGDSLNNAPLYYSLDGGDNWALYDGTPVVAGNLPVLVAADISGEHDDVFEGEEQFQLVVNPGKPNESSAFVSLFDDGQGAITNPIDDKTTNEPGKNLKDATKDIDTPFYLDTDSLTIGDRVTANNFPSTYIIASPNQSNSFKLISVDGSALRKGLHYSAREISIDPSKSVYAVDLIDARTDEEGNQPYGNYYQGKKTRNTTSTSDGTYTILLNDVAAGSLEIKTSKLGQQERIACLAGLDERGDFKSLLYGHRIESIHGTNGDDSIIGDEIRDRIDGRRGSDLINGFGDRLDSPSLKLNPHRNQRDVLTGGNGHDYFQLGDIAGSYYVGNRYKDYARITDFQDGDRLLLSGSPAGYSHKQVRIDGQTGLGIYQGTDLVALLQGKAAQSIALNNTDQVLFI
;
A
#
# COMPACT_ATOMS: atom_id res chain seq x y z
N ASP A 1 49.89 -7.63 12.72
CA ASP A 1 50.63 -8.68 12.02
C ASP A 1 49.99 -8.94 10.66
N ASP A 2 50.75 -9.37 9.65
CA ASP A 2 50.27 -9.70 8.28
C ASP A 2 50.30 -11.21 7.99
N GLY A 3 50.58 -12.03 9.01
CA GLY A 3 50.58 -13.49 8.89
C GLY A 3 51.77 -14.05 8.10
N GLN A 4 52.83 -13.26 7.83
CA GLN A 4 53.99 -13.74 7.07
C GLN A 4 55.21 -14.06 7.93
N GLY A 5 55.17 -13.72 9.23
CA GLY A 5 56.26 -13.94 10.19
C GLY A 5 56.65 -15.41 10.42
N ALA A 6 57.84 -15.62 11.01
CA ALA A 6 58.28 -16.93 11.46
C ALA A 6 57.81 -17.22 12.89
N ILE A 7 57.26 -18.41 13.13
CA ILE A 7 56.94 -18.90 14.47
C ILE A 7 58.03 -19.90 14.86
N THR A 8 58.62 -19.77 16.04
CA THR A 8 59.58 -20.75 16.57
C THR A 8 58.96 -21.53 17.72
N ASN A 9 59.60 -22.62 18.14
CA ASN A 9 59.29 -23.17 19.47
C ASN A 9 59.59 -22.10 20.54
N PRO A 10 58.91 -22.14 21.70
CA PRO A 10 59.35 -21.40 22.87
C PRO A 10 60.81 -21.77 23.20
N ILE A 11 61.66 -20.76 23.42
CA ILE A 11 63.06 -20.95 23.82
C ILE A 11 63.18 -20.52 25.27
N ASP A 12 63.66 -21.43 26.12
CA ASP A 12 63.87 -21.21 27.56
C ASP A 12 65.29 -21.58 28.00
N ASP A 13 65.56 -21.47 29.30
CA ASP A 13 66.85 -21.76 29.93
C ASP A 13 67.26 -23.25 29.85
N LYS A 14 66.36 -24.14 29.42
CA LYS A 14 66.59 -25.57 29.25
C LYS A 14 66.70 -25.99 27.78
N THR A 15 66.40 -25.11 26.85
CA THR A 15 66.44 -25.39 25.41
C THR A 15 67.90 -25.51 24.95
N THR A 16 68.29 -26.68 24.42
CA THR A 16 69.64 -26.92 23.87
C THR A 16 69.55 -27.39 22.42
N ASN A 17 70.45 -26.90 21.57
CA ASN A 17 70.57 -27.25 20.14
C ASN A 17 69.34 -26.94 19.24
N ASP A 18 68.45 -26.01 19.62
CA ASP A 18 67.40 -25.49 18.72
C ASP A 18 67.85 -24.14 18.10
N PRO A 19 68.01 -24.04 16.76
CA PRO A 19 68.42 -22.81 16.09
C PRO A 19 67.28 -21.79 15.90
N GLY A 20 66.09 -22.00 16.50
CA GLY A 20 64.92 -21.15 16.28
C GLY A 20 64.33 -21.36 14.90
N LYS A 21 64.18 -22.62 14.48
CA LYS A 21 63.66 -22.94 13.14
C LYS A 21 62.18 -22.54 13.02
N ASN A 22 61.83 -21.89 11.90
CA ASN A 22 60.45 -21.57 11.60
C ASN A 22 59.57 -22.83 11.52
N LEU A 23 58.55 -22.89 12.38
CA LEU A 23 57.48 -23.86 12.44
C LEU A 23 56.47 -23.58 11.32
N ARG A 24 56.76 -24.08 10.13
CA ARG A 24 55.94 -23.83 8.91
C ARG A 24 54.49 -24.33 8.97
N LYS A 25 54.15 -25.17 9.95
CA LYS A 25 52.77 -25.70 10.15
C LYS A 25 52.00 -24.96 11.24
N SER A 26 52.63 -24.04 11.97
CA SER A 26 51.95 -23.26 12.99
C SER A 26 51.05 -22.22 12.33
N ARG A 27 49.83 -22.07 12.85
CA ARG A 27 48.91 -21.00 12.45
C ARG A 27 49.57 -19.66 12.78
N ARG A 28 49.66 -18.79 11.78
CA ARG A 28 50.17 -17.43 11.95
C ARG A 28 49.03 -16.49 12.27
N ASP A 29 49.34 -15.50 13.08
CA ASP A 29 48.42 -14.43 13.43
C ASP A 29 48.37 -13.42 12.29
N ASP A 30 47.18 -13.07 11.84
CA ASP A 30 46.97 -12.10 10.76
C ASP A 30 45.93 -11.08 11.22
N ASP A 31 46.43 -9.92 11.66
CA ASP A 31 45.62 -8.87 12.27
C ASP A 31 44.94 -7.95 11.25
N ARG A 32 45.18 -8.14 9.94
CA ARG A 32 44.64 -7.21 8.93
C ARG A 32 43.11 -7.19 9.03
N PRO A 33 42.47 -5.99 9.01
CA PRO A 33 41.02 -5.88 9.15
C PRO A 33 40.31 -6.52 7.96
N ILE A 34 39.06 -6.93 8.19
CA ILE A 34 38.13 -7.40 7.16
C ILE A 34 36.81 -6.64 7.32
N ASP A 35 36.12 -6.40 6.22
CA ASP A 35 34.79 -5.80 6.21
C ASP A 35 33.77 -6.84 5.73
N VAL A 36 32.64 -6.95 6.44
CA VAL A 36 31.53 -7.84 6.08
C VAL A 36 30.34 -6.94 5.75
N THR A 37 29.68 -7.21 4.63
CA THR A 37 28.51 -6.46 4.17
C THR A 37 27.36 -7.43 3.90
N GLY A 38 26.22 -7.22 4.56
CA GLY A 38 24.96 -7.90 4.30
C GLY A 38 24.07 -7.12 3.34
N GLY A 39 22.76 -7.37 3.41
CA GLY A 39 21.79 -6.72 2.53
C GLY A 39 20.35 -6.94 2.96
N ASN A 40 19.44 -6.43 2.14
CA ASN A 40 17.99 -6.50 2.36
C ASN A 40 17.39 -7.51 1.39
N TYR A 41 16.80 -8.58 1.91
CA TYR A 41 16.23 -9.67 1.13
C TYR A 41 14.74 -9.80 1.41
N ASN A 42 14.01 -10.22 0.40
CA ASN A 42 12.64 -10.66 0.61
C ASN A 42 12.68 -12.07 1.17
N GLU A 43 11.76 -12.41 2.06
CA GLU A 43 11.71 -13.73 2.70
C GLU A 43 11.66 -14.86 1.66
N ALA A 44 10.83 -14.74 0.61
CA ALA A 44 10.76 -15.71 -0.50
C ALA A 44 12.08 -15.90 -1.29
N SER A 45 13.14 -15.16 -0.99
CA SER A 45 14.45 -15.39 -1.58
C SER A 45 15.03 -16.73 -1.12
N PRO A 46 15.61 -17.55 -2.00
CA PRO A 46 16.25 -18.81 -1.58
C PRO A 46 17.54 -18.59 -0.81
N ARG A 47 18.22 -17.45 -1.04
CA ARG A 47 19.51 -17.12 -0.45
C ARG A 47 19.61 -15.64 -0.09
N ALA A 48 20.35 -15.36 0.97
CA ALA A 48 20.91 -14.05 1.28
C ALA A 48 22.43 -14.08 1.12
N VAL A 49 23.00 -13.12 0.40
CA VAL A 49 24.41 -13.14 -0.01
C VAL A 49 25.18 -12.00 0.65
N PHE A 50 26.19 -12.37 1.44
CA PHE A 50 27.13 -11.46 2.06
C PHE A 50 28.35 -11.26 1.18
N THR A 51 28.94 -10.07 1.24
CA THR A 51 30.24 -9.77 0.64
C THR A 51 31.27 -9.54 1.75
N ILE A 52 32.40 -10.21 1.67
CA ILE A 52 33.51 -10.08 2.61
C ILE A 52 34.71 -9.52 1.86
N ASP A 53 35.11 -8.31 2.21
CA ASP A 53 36.37 -7.71 1.76
C ASP A 53 37.48 -8.15 2.74
N ALA A 54 38.16 -9.23 2.37
CA ALA A 54 39.26 -9.81 3.12
C ALA A 54 40.56 -9.71 2.32
N ASN A 55 41.68 -9.66 3.03
CA ASN A 55 42.98 -9.60 2.40
C ASN A 55 43.36 -10.98 1.87
N PRO A 56 43.99 -11.06 0.67
CA PRO A 56 44.44 -12.33 0.12
C PRO A 56 45.31 -13.11 1.11
N GLY A 57 45.04 -14.40 1.23
CA GLY A 57 45.73 -15.32 2.14
C GLY A 57 45.17 -15.37 3.57
N GLN A 58 44.18 -14.55 3.94
CA GLN A 58 43.54 -14.62 5.25
C GLN A 58 42.67 -15.89 5.38
N LEU A 59 42.74 -16.54 6.54
CA LEU A 59 41.88 -17.67 6.88
C LEU A 59 40.57 -17.17 7.47
N LEU A 60 39.43 -17.60 6.92
CA LEU A 60 38.10 -17.20 7.36
C LEU A 60 37.30 -18.43 7.80
N THR A 61 36.52 -18.30 8.86
CA THR A 61 35.42 -19.22 9.20
C THR A 61 34.13 -18.44 9.28
N PHE A 62 33.03 -19.08 8.91
CA PHE A 62 31.70 -18.49 8.85
C PHE A 62 30.76 -19.16 9.85
N ASP A 63 29.83 -18.39 10.37
CA ASP A 63 28.78 -18.83 11.27
C ASP A 63 27.54 -17.94 11.07
N VAL A 64 26.35 -18.53 10.99
CA VAL A 64 25.08 -17.80 10.90
C VAL A 64 24.39 -17.88 12.25
N ARG A 65 23.96 -16.73 12.76
CA ARG A 65 23.33 -16.59 14.06
C ARG A 65 21.99 -15.86 13.93
N ASP A 66 20.99 -16.35 14.65
CA ASP A 66 19.74 -15.66 14.93
C ASP A 66 20.04 -14.49 15.87
N ASN A 67 20.32 -13.33 15.27
CA ASN A 67 20.74 -12.14 15.99
C ASN A 67 20.37 -10.91 15.17
N ALA A 68 19.90 -9.88 15.87
CA ALA A 68 19.49 -8.61 15.28
C ALA A 68 20.24 -7.42 15.88
N ASP A 69 20.27 -6.31 15.17
CA ASP A 69 20.58 -5.02 15.79
C ASP A 69 19.46 -4.68 16.79
N GLY A 70 19.78 -3.96 17.87
CA GLY A 70 18.94 -3.83 19.06
C GLY A 70 17.57 -3.14 18.88
N ASN A 71 17.20 -2.76 17.66
CA ASN A 71 15.87 -2.23 17.31
C ASN A 71 15.04 -3.19 16.44
N ASN A 72 15.63 -4.29 15.96
CA ASN A 72 15.00 -5.25 15.06
C ASN A 72 14.82 -6.61 15.76
N GLN A 73 14.05 -7.51 15.16
CA GLN A 73 13.80 -8.85 15.70
C GLN A 73 14.78 -9.86 15.09
N PRO A 74 15.34 -10.80 15.87
CA PRO A 74 16.13 -11.88 15.31
C PRO A 74 15.20 -12.89 14.64
N THR A 75 15.65 -13.46 13.54
CA THR A 75 15.02 -14.65 12.94
C THR A 75 14.87 -15.78 13.96
N GLY A 76 13.89 -16.64 13.78
CA GLY A 76 13.75 -17.79 14.66
C GLY A 76 13.17 -17.43 16.02
N ASP A 77 12.41 -16.35 16.18
CA ASP A 77 11.79 -15.98 17.46
C ASP A 77 10.31 -16.40 17.57
N ASN A 78 9.75 -16.97 16.49
CA ASN A 78 8.37 -17.44 16.37
C ASN A 78 8.24 -18.98 16.25
N GLU A 79 9.13 -19.75 16.90
CA GLU A 79 9.21 -21.22 16.72
C GLU A 79 8.02 -22.00 17.31
N ALA A 80 7.10 -21.33 18.02
CA ALA A 80 5.99 -21.96 18.72
C ALA A 80 4.92 -22.55 17.78
N ASP A 81 4.78 -22.01 16.57
CA ASP A 81 3.70 -22.37 15.64
C ASP A 81 4.16 -23.24 14.45
N ARG A 82 5.47 -23.51 14.31
CA ARG A 82 6.05 -24.29 13.20
C ARG A 82 6.87 -25.52 13.63
N PRO A 83 6.52 -26.75 13.18
CA PRO A 83 7.26 -27.98 13.54
C PRO A 83 8.72 -28.04 13.08
N GLN A 84 9.11 -27.21 12.11
CA GLN A 84 10.47 -27.17 11.55
C GLN A 84 11.30 -26.01 12.10
N GLY A 85 10.68 -25.05 12.80
CA GLY A 85 11.28 -23.75 13.11
C GLY A 85 11.55 -22.92 11.84
N ASP A 86 11.72 -21.64 12.07
CA ASP A 86 12.11 -20.52 11.21
C ASP A 86 13.61 -20.18 11.42
N SER A 87 14.16 -20.49 12.60
CA SER A 87 15.58 -20.34 12.97
C SER A 87 16.61 -20.67 11.87
N LEU A 88 17.50 -19.70 11.62
CA LEU A 88 18.63 -19.81 10.70
C LEU A 88 19.95 -20.15 11.39
N ASN A 89 19.94 -20.39 12.70
CA ASN A 89 21.13 -20.91 13.38
C ASN A 89 21.63 -22.20 12.70
N ASN A 90 22.87 -22.16 12.20
CA ASN A 90 23.49 -23.22 11.40
C ASN A 90 22.85 -23.48 10.02
N ALA A 91 22.15 -22.50 9.45
CA ALA A 91 21.69 -22.56 8.08
C ALA A 91 22.82 -22.95 7.12
N PRO A 92 22.57 -23.81 6.11
CA PRO A 92 23.58 -24.17 5.13
C PRO A 92 24.21 -22.93 4.48
N LEU A 93 25.54 -22.87 4.54
CA LEU A 93 26.32 -21.80 3.93
C LEU A 93 27.03 -22.32 2.68
N TYR A 94 26.99 -21.52 1.61
CA TYR A 94 27.83 -21.71 0.43
C TYR A 94 28.77 -20.52 0.31
N TYR A 95 29.98 -20.73 -0.21
CA TYR A 95 30.94 -19.65 -0.43
C TYR A 95 31.54 -19.68 -1.82
N SER A 96 31.94 -18.51 -2.30
CA SER A 96 32.68 -18.31 -3.54
C SER A 96 33.92 -17.45 -3.27
N LEU A 97 35.06 -17.89 -3.78
CA LEU A 97 36.35 -17.19 -3.70
C LEU A 97 36.71 -16.45 -5.00
N ASP A 98 35.82 -16.52 -5.99
CA ASP A 98 36.02 -16.02 -7.35
C ASP A 98 34.87 -15.10 -7.83
N GLY A 99 34.16 -14.48 -6.88
CA GLY A 99 33.13 -13.48 -7.19
C GLY A 99 31.82 -14.05 -7.77
N GLY A 100 31.54 -15.33 -7.50
CA GLY A 100 30.32 -16.03 -7.93
C GLY A 100 30.51 -16.95 -9.13
N ASP A 101 31.73 -17.09 -9.66
CA ASP A 101 32.00 -17.98 -10.78
C ASP A 101 31.85 -19.45 -10.38
N ASN A 102 32.29 -19.83 -9.16
CA ASN A 102 32.09 -21.16 -8.59
C ASN A 102 31.70 -21.07 -7.11
N TRP A 103 30.82 -21.97 -6.68
CA TRP A 103 30.34 -22.09 -5.31
C TRP A 103 30.70 -23.43 -4.68
N ALA A 104 30.95 -23.43 -3.37
CA ALA A 104 31.20 -24.63 -2.58
C ALA A 104 30.39 -24.59 -1.28
N LEU A 105 29.89 -25.76 -0.83
CA LEU A 105 29.30 -25.91 0.49
C LEU A 105 30.37 -25.69 1.56
N TYR A 106 30.06 -24.87 2.57
CA TYR A 106 30.90 -24.67 3.73
C TYR A 106 30.66 -25.76 4.76
N ASP A 107 31.73 -26.46 5.17
CA ASP A 107 31.68 -27.61 6.07
C ASP A 107 32.26 -27.31 7.47
N GLY A 108 32.51 -26.03 7.77
CA GLY A 108 33.18 -25.59 8.99
C GLY A 108 34.71 -25.51 8.90
N THR A 109 35.31 -25.97 7.79
CA THR A 109 36.75 -25.89 7.59
C THR A 109 37.17 -24.46 7.21
N PRO A 110 38.22 -23.88 7.82
CA PRO A 110 38.71 -22.55 7.44
C PRO A 110 39.01 -22.42 5.94
N VAL A 111 38.48 -21.37 5.32
CA VAL A 111 38.70 -21.04 3.90
C VAL A 111 39.78 -19.96 3.75
N VAL A 112 40.53 -19.95 2.65
CA VAL A 112 41.58 -18.95 2.41
C VAL A 112 41.07 -17.92 1.40
N ALA A 113 41.03 -16.65 1.79
CA ALA A 113 40.60 -15.55 0.93
C ALA A 113 41.51 -15.40 -0.30
N GLY A 114 40.87 -15.22 -1.46
CA GLY A 114 41.53 -15.00 -2.76
C GLY A 114 41.84 -13.53 -3.04
N ASN A 115 41.95 -13.17 -4.32
CA ASN A 115 42.17 -11.79 -4.77
C ASN A 115 40.86 -11.02 -5.03
N LEU A 116 39.72 -11.70 -4.99
CA LEU A 116 38.39 -11.13 -5.12
C LEU A 116 37.69 -11.19 -3.76
N PRO A 117 36.70 -10.32 -3.52
CA PRO A 117 35.83 -10.43 -2.34
C PRO A 117 35.24 -11.83 -2.23
N VAL A 118 35.18 -12.35 -1.02
CA VAL A 118 34.54 -13.65 -0.75
C VAL A 118 33.05 -13.42 -0.66
N LEU A 119 32.26 -14.19 -1.42
CA LEU A 119 30.82 -14.19 -1.31
C LEU A 119 30.39 -15.36 -0.42
N VAL A 120 29.42 -15.14 0.46
CA VAL A 120 28.82 -16.19 1.30
C VAL A 120 27.31 -16.13 1.15
N ALA A 121 26.70 -17.22 0.71
CA ALA A 121 25.25 -17.35 0.54
C ALA A 121 24.69 -18.23 1.67
N ALA A 122 23.83 -17.66 2.51
CA ALA A 122 23.07 -18.39 3.51
C ALA A 122 21.78 -18.95 2.90
N ASP A 123 21.43 -20.19 3.23
CA ASP A 123 20.08 -20.70 3.06
C ASP A 123 19.11 -19.96 3.95
N ILE A 124 18.10 -19.35 3.37
CA ILE A 124 17.03 -18.70 4.13
C ILE A 124 15.66 -19.32 3.82
N SER A 125 15.62 -20.47 3.13
CA SER A 125 14.34 -21.13 2.82
C SER A 125 13.60 -21.66 4.06
N GLY A 126 14.27 -21.68 5.22
CA GLY A 126 13.65 -22.01 6.50
C GLY A 126 12.64 -20.96 6.96
N GLU A 127 12.86 -19.70 6.56
CA GLU A 127 12.00 -18.58 6.91
C GLU A 127 10.69 -18.63 6.14
N HIS A 128 10.71 -19.06 4.88
CA HIS A 128 9.56 -18.99 3.95
C HIS A 128 8.23 -19.34 4.62
N ASP A 129 7.45 -18.30 4.89
CA ASP A 129 6.21 -18.44 5.60
C ASP A 129 5.02 -17.68 5.04
N ASP A 130 3.93 -17.63 5.80
CA ASP A 130 2.66 -17.00 5.39
C ASP A 130 2.14 -16.07 6.53
N VAL A 131 2.98 -15.79 7.53
CA VAL A 131 2.71 -15.03 8.74
C VAL A 131 3.54 -13.76 8.67
N PHE A 132 2.93 -12.61 8.95
CA PHE A 132 3.70 -11.38 9.03
C PHE A 132 4.31 -11.19 10.41
N GLU A 133 5.63 -11.14 10.43
CA GLU A 133 6.41 -11.03 11.67
C GLU A 133 7.19 -9.71 11.72
N GLY A 134 7.31 -9.02 10.57
CA GLY A 134 7.86 -7.68 10.45
C GLY A 134 9.19 -7.68 9.71
N GLU A 135 10.09 -6.76 10.07
CA GLU A 135 11.49 -6.88 9.63
C GLU A 135 12.24 -7.75 10.64
N GLU A 136 12.74 -8.88 10.16
CA GLU A 136 13.61 -9.77 10.91
C GLU A 136 15.06 -9.68 10.43
N GLN A 137 15.98 -10.08 11.29
CA GLN A 137 17.40 -10.08 10.99
C GLN A 137 18.11 -11.33 11.47
N PHE A 138 19.09 -11.73 10.68
CA PHE A 138 20.11 -12.67 11.11
C PHE A 138 21.50 -12.11 10.82
N GLN A 139 22.51 -12.70 11.46
CA GLN A 139 23.88 -12.23 11.39
C GLN A 139 24.81 -13.27 10.79
N LEU A 140 25.61 -12.87 9.80
CA LEU A 140 26.81 -13.60 9.43
C LEU A 140 27.97 -13.14 10.30
N VAL A 141 28.60 -14.08 10.98
CA VAL A 141 29.82 -13.89 11.76
C VAL A 141 31.00 -14.49 11.02
N VAL A 142 32.04 -13.69 10.83
CA VAL A 142 33.26 -14.06 10.13
C VAL A 142 34.43 -13.94 11.09
N ASN A 143 35.11 -15.06 11.35
CA ASN A 143 36.32 -15.06 12.17
C ASN A 143 37.57 -15.22 11.28
N PRO A 144 38.42 -14.18 11.18
CA PRO A 144 39.69 -14.25 10.44
C PRO A 144 40.82 -15.00 11.18
N GLY A 145 40.49 -15.74 12.25
CA GLY A 145 41.42 -16.39 13.14
C GLY A 145 41.86 -15.59 14.36
N LYS A 146 41.05 -14.62 14.76
CA LYS A 146 41.33 -13.67 15.85
C LYS A 146 40.46 -13.99 17.08
N PRO A 147 40.80 -13.41 18.25
CA PRO A 147 39.91 -13.40 19.40
C PRO A 147 38.60 -12.64 19.16
N ASN A 148 38.59 -11.68 18.22
CA ASN A 148 37.43 -10.87 17.87
C ASN A 148 36.89 -11.27 16.50
N GLU A 149 35.57 -11.29 16.38
CA GLU A 149 34.84 -11.61 15.15
C GLU A 149 34.45 -10.32 14.42
N SER A 150 34.36 -10.37 13.09
CA SER A 150 33.66 -9.36 12.28
C SER A 150 32.27 -9.88 11.92
N SER A 151 31.29 -9.02 11.76
CA SER A 151 29.93 -9.46 11.40
C SER A 151 29.17 -8.44 10.57
N ALA A 152 28.10 -8.88 9.94
CA ALA A 152 27.08 -8.03 9.35
C ALA A 152 25.70 -8.67 9.49
N PHE A 153 24.69 -7.82 9.57
CA PHE A 153 23.29 -8.24 9.56
C PHE A 153 22.75 -8.28 8.13
N VAL A 154 21.80 -9.19 7.92
CA VAL A 154 20.86 -9.17 6.79
C VAL A 154 19.48 -8.90 7.36
N SER A 155 18.70 -8.10 6.65
CA SER A 155 17.27 -7.90 6.93
C SER A 155 16.42 -8.73 5.96
N LEU A 156 15.44 -9.43 6.51
CA LEU A 156 14.39 -10.15 5.80
C LEU A 156 13.08 -9.35 5.89
N PHE A 157 12.31 -9.37 4.80
CA PHE A 157 11.10 -8.58 4.65
C PHE A 157 9.97 -9.38 3.99
N ASP A 158 8.81 -9.36 4.64
CA ASP A 158 7.58 -10.04 4.21
C ASP A 158 6.53 -9.02 3.74
N ASP A 159 7.00 -7.86 3.26
CA ASP A 159 6.17 -6.72 2.82
C ASP A 159 6.31 -6.39 1.32
N GLY A 160 6.88 -7.33 0.56
CA GLY A 160 7.19 -7.13 -0.85
C GLY A 160 8.43 -6.26 -1.11
N GLN A 161 9.18 -5.86 -0.08
CA GLN A 161 10.49 -5.24 -0.23
C GLN A 161 11.60 -6.29 -0.28
N GLY A 162 12.86 -5.85 -0.29
CA GLY A 162 14.01 -6.75 -0.36
C GLY A 162 14.30 -7.35 -1.76
N ALA A 163 15.50 -7.92 -1.90
CA ALA A 163 15.95 -8.61 -3.10
C ALA A 163 15.61 -10.11 -3.07
N ILE A 164 15.41 -10.71 -4.24
CA ILE A 164 15.34 -12.17 -4.42
C ILE A 164 16.54 -12.61 -5.26
N THR A 165 17.25 -13.65 -4.83
CA THR A 165 18.37 -14.21 -5.58
C THR A 165 17.98 -15.50 -6.30
N ASN A 166 18.82 -15.94 -7.25
CA ASN A 166 18.72 -17.33 -7.72
C ASN A 166 19.10 -18.30 -6.61
N PRO A 167 18.57 -19.54 -6.60
CA PRO A 167 19.12 -20.59 -5.77
C PRO A 167 20.62 -20.78 -6.05
N ILE A 168 21.40 -20.93 -4.98
CA ILE A 168 22.84 -21.20 -5.05
C ILE A 168 23.11 -22.52 -4.33
N ASP A 169 23.90 -23.40 -4.93
CA ASP A 169 24.37 -24.65 -4.35
C ASP A 169 25.83 -24.93 -4.73
N ASP A 170 26.37 -26.09 -4.34
CA ASP A 170 27.75 -26.51 -4.63
C ASP A 170 28.05 -26.82 -6.11
N LYS A 171 27.05 -26.69 -6.99
CA LYS A 171 27.16 -26.88 -8.45
C LYS A 171 26.89 -25.60 -9.22
N THR A 172 26.49 -24.54 -8.52
CA THR A 172 26.14 -23.27 -9.12
C THR A 172 27.40 -22.58 -9.66
N THR A 173 27.29 -22.01 -10.86
CA THR A 173 28.39 -21.29 -11.52
C THR A 173 27.88 -20.00 -12.16
N ASN A 174 28.75 -19.00 -12.26
CA ASN A 174 28.46 -17.68 -12.85
C ASN A 174 27.25 -16.96 -12.22
N GLU A 175 27.04 -17.13 -10.92
CA GLU A 175 25.96 -16.49 -10.18
C GLU A 175 26.54 -15.67 -9.01
N PRO A 176 26.61 -14.34 -9.12
CA PRO A 176 27.12 -13.48 -8.07
C PRO A 176 26.08 -13.16 -6.98
N GLY A 177 24.88 -13.74 -7.01
CA GLY A 177 23.83 -13.49 -6.01
C GLY A 177 23.07 -12.18 -6.25
N LYS A 178 22.79 -11.86 -7.52
CA LYS A 178 22.10 -10.60 -7.87
C LYS A 178 20.59 -10.69 -7.68
N ASN A 179 19.97 -9.54 -7.42
CA ASN A 179 18.52 -9.40 -7.37
C ASN A 179 17.85 -9.75 -8.71
N LEU A 180 16.86 -10.64 -8.67
CA LEU A 180 15.97 -11.00 -9.76
C LEU A 180 14.84 -9.99 -9.85
N LYS A 181 14.82 -9.20 -10.93
CA LYS A 181 13.88 -8.09 -11.10
C LYS A 181 12.42 -8.51 -11.22
N ASP A 182 12.18 -9.71 -11.76
CA ASP A 182 10.84 -10.21 -12.09
C ASP A 182 10.43 -11.40 -11.20
N ALA A 183 11.13 -11.62 -10.08
CA ALA A 183 10.75 -12.66 -9.13
C ALA A 183 9.51 -12.23 -8.34
N THR A 184 8.59 -13.17 -8.12
CA THR A 184 7.46 -12.99 -7.21
C THR A 184 7.99 -12.87 -5.79
N LYS A 185 7.59 -11.81 -5.10
CA LYS A 185 7.99 -11.54 -3.72
C LYS A 185 6.93 -11.97 -2.74
N ASP A 186 7.38 -12.31 -1.55
CA ASP A 186 6.53 -12.51 -0.39
C ASP A 186 5.95 -11.22 0.13
N ILE A 187 4.68 -11.30 0.53
CA ILE A 187 3.86 -10.18 1.00
C ILE A 187 2.83 -10.69 2.01
N ASP A 188 3.28 -10.90 3.24
CA ASP A 188 2.48 -11.36 4.37
C ASP A 188 1.89 -10.21 5.17
N THR A 189 2.32 -8.97 4.90
CA THR A 189 1.88 -7.75 5.62
C THR A 189 0.42 -7.81 6.06
N PRO A 190 0.14 -7.46 7.35
CA PRO A 190 -1.19 -7.57 7.88
C PRO A 190 -2.07 -6.61 7.10
N PHE A 191 -3.23 -7.11 6.75
CA PHE A 191 -4.27 -6.35 6.09
C PHE A 191 -4.51 -5.01 6.80
N TYR A 192 -4.31 -3.89 6.10
CA TYR A 192 -4.69 -2.57 6.62
C TYR A 192 -5.95 -2.10 5.93
N LEU A 193 -7.00 -1.89 6.72
CA LEU A 193 -8.17 -1.14 6.29
C LEU A 193 -7.76 0.33 6.30
N ASP A 194 -7.44 0.88 5.13
CA ASP A 194 -7.25 2.32 4.99
C ASP A 194 -8.61 3.01 5.12
N THR A 195 -8.91 3.44 6.34
CA THR A 195 -10.06 4.30 6.63
C THR A 195 -9.72 5.79 6.49
N ASP A 196 -8.50 6.15 6.08
CA ASP A 196 -8.03 7.55 6.06
C ASP A 196 -8.58 8.40 4.90
N SER A 197 -9.66 7.96 4.24
CA SER A 197 -10.57 8.90 3.59
C SER A 197 -11.55 9.61 4.56
N LEU A 198 -11.65 9.25 5.85
CA LEU A 198 -12.65 9.82 6.76
C LEU A 198 -12.17 9.93 8.22
N THR A 199 -11.51 11.04 8.58
CA THR A 199 -11.55 11.51 9.98
C THR A 199 -12.30 12.84 10.09
N ILE A 200 -13.29 12.82 10.99
CA ILE A 200 -14.32 13.83 11.33
C ILE A 200 -15.51 13.83 10.36
N GLY A 201 -16.42 12.86 10.57
CA GLY A 201 -17.68 12.81 9.81
C GLY A 201 -18.33 11.45 9.68
N ASP A 202 -17.78 10.38 10.28
CA ASP A 202 -18.39 9.05 10.32
C ASP A 202 -19.78 9.08 10.97
N ARG A 203 -20.77 9.40 10.13
CA ARG A 203 -22.17 9.55 10.46
C ARG A 203 -22.99 9.12 9.26
N VAL A 204 -23.51 7.90 9.43
CA VAL A 204 -24.84 7.47 9.00
C VAL A 204 -24.94 7.13 7.50
N THR A 205 -25.57 5.99 7.22
CA THR A 205 -26.12 5.64 5.91
C THR A 205 -27.26 6.60 5.55
N ALA A 206 -26.94 7.86 5.28
CA ALA A 206 -27.82 8.82 4.64
C ALA A 206 -27.59 8.87 3.12
N ASN A 207 -26.49 8.31 2.61
CA ASN A 207 -25.97 8.62 1.27
C ASN A 207 -25.94 7.44 0.27
N ASN A 208 -26.88 6.50 0.37
CA ASN A 208 -27.25 5.50 -0.64
C ASN A 208 -26.15 4.67 -1.37
N PHE A 209 -24.87 4.78 -1.02
CA PHE A 209 -23.75 3.97 -1.53
C PHE A 209 -22.63 3.91 -0.47
N PRO A 210 -22.73 3.06 0.56
CA PRO A 210 -21.62 2.82 1.46
C PRO A 210 -20.60 1.91 0.75
N SER A 211 -19.57 2.53 0.17
CA SER A 211 -18.37 1.85 -0.33
C SER A 211 -17.26 1.99 0.70
N THR A 212 -16.62 0.88 1.05
CA THR A 212 -15.36 0.87 1.82
C THR A 212 -14.25 0.23 1.00
N TYR A 213 -13.01 0.65 1.23
CA TYR A 213 -11.84 0.14 0.53
C TYR A 213 -11.02 -0.75 1.45
N ILE A 214 -10.48 -1.79 0.84
CA ILE A 214 -9.75 -2.87 1.48
C ILE A 214 -8.46 -3.02 0.71
N ILE A 215 -7.31 -2.93 1.38
CA ILE A 215 -6.00 -3.10 0.75
C ILE A 215 -5.43 -4.45 1.17
N ALA A 216 -5.24 -5.36 0.22
CA ALA A 216 -4.78 -6.72 0.45
C ALA A 216 -3.58 -7.07 -0.43
N SER A 217 -2.94 -8.22 -0.17
CA SER A 217 -1.82 -8.72 -0.97
C SER A 217 -2.25 -8.99 -2.43
N PRO A 218 -1.39 -8.67 -3.41
CA PRO A 218 -1.71 -8.82 -4.82
C PRO A 218 -1.78 -10.30 -5.26
N ASN A 219 -2.56 -10.58 -6.31
CA ASN A 219 -2.55 -11.85 -7.05
C ASN A 219 -3.00 -13.14 -6.31
N GLN A 220 -3.57 -13.06 -5.11
CA GLN A 220 -4.22 -14.21 -4.47
C GLN A 220 -5.73 -14.29 -4.82
N SER A 221 -6.28 -15.51 -4.83
CA SER A 221 -7.74 -15.75 -4.98
C SER A 221 -8.48 -15.33 -3.71
N ASN A 222 -8.55 -14.02 -3.48
CA ASN A 222 -9.11 -13.42 -2.28
C ASN A 222 -10.63 -13.63 -2.18
N SER A 223 -11.08 -14.17 -1.05
CA SER A 223 -12.49 -14.38 -0.73
C SER A 223 -12.96 -13.33 0.28
N PHE A 224 -14.13 -12.75 0.01
CA PHE A 224 -14.71 -11.69 0.83
C PHE A 224 -15.98 -12.18 1.49
N LYS A 225 -16.12 -11.92 2.79
CA LYS A 225 -17.35 -12.12 3.57
C LYS A 225 -17.63 -10.91 4.43
N LEU A 226 -18.91 -10.59 4.60
CA LEU A 226 -19.36 -9.57 5.54
C LEU A 226 -20.24 -10.27 6.58
N ILE A 227 -19.92 -10.09 7.85
CA ILE A 227 -20.64 -10.67 8.98
C ILE A 227 -21.49 -9.57 9.61
N SER A 228 -22.78 -9.85 9.73
CA SER A 228 -23.76 -8.97 10.35
C SER A 228 -23.54 -8.84 11.85
N VAL A 229 -24.16 -7.83 12.45
CA VAL A 229 -24.20 -7.56 13.90
C VAL A 229 -24.70 -8.73 14.73
N ASP A 230 -25.52 -9.61 14.16
CA ASP A 230 -26.04 -10.82 14.80
C ASP A 230 -25.15 -12.06 14.56
N GLY A 231 -23.99 -11.88 13.94
CA GLY A 231 -23.05 -12.95 13.57
C GLY A 231 -23.42 -13.70 12.29
N SER A 232 -24.51 -13.33 11.61
CA SER A 232 -24.90 -14.00 10.36
C SER A 232 -24.06 -13.54 9.16
N ALA A 233 -23.65 -14.49 8.31
CA ALA A 233 -22.88 -14.17 7.11
C ALA A 233 -23.81 -13.60 6.02
N LEU A 234 -23.47 -12.42 5.50
CA LEU A 234 -24.13 -11.84 4.36
C LEU A 234 -23.68 -12.51 3.06
N ARG A 235 -24.60 -12.56 2.10
CA ARG A 235 -24.39 -13.17 0.77
C ARG A 235 -23.90 -12.14 -0.25
N LYS A 236 -22.70 -12.38 -0.82
CA LYS A 236 -22.13 -11.62 -1.95
C LYS A 236 -23.06 -11.69 -3.17
N GLY A 237 -23.24 -10.56 -3.87
CA GLY A 237 -24.14 -10.40 -5.01
C GLY A 237 -25.63 -10.23 -4.66
N LEU A 238 -25.99 -10.39 -3.38
CA LEU A 238 -27.34 -10.12 -2.87
C LEU A 238 -27.37 -8.96 -1.88
N HIS A 239 -26.41 -8.92 -0.94
CA HIS A 239 -26.34 -7.90 0.11
C HIS A 239 -25.16 -6.93 -0.09
N TYR A 240 -24.11 -7.37 -0.77
CA TYR A 240 -22.93 -6.55 -1.07
C TYR A 240 -22.25 -7.06 -2.34
N SER A 241 -21.58 -6.17 -3.07
CA SER A 241 -20.57 -6.48 -4.08
C SER A 241 -19.18 -6.29 -3.48
N ALA A 242 -18.22 -7.07 -3.97
CA ALA A 242 -16.82 -6.84 -3.70
C ALA A 242 -16.06 -7.00 -5.01
N ARG A 243 -15.38 -5.93 -5.43
CA ARG A 243 -14.65 -5.85 -6.70
C ARG A 243 -13.23 -5.39 -6.44
N GLU A 244 -12.28 -5.99 -7.14
CA GLU A 244 -10.90 -5.52 -7.18
C GLU A 244 -10.83 -4.26 -8.06
N ILE A 245 -10.21 -3.20 -7.56
CA ILE A 245 -10.16 -1.86 -8.18
C ILE A 245 -8.75 -1.49 -8.62
N SER A 246 -7.71 -1.94 -7.92
CA SER A 246 -6.32 -1.68 -8.30
C SER A 246 -5.46 -2.92 -8.14
N ILE A 247 -4.54 -3.11 -9.08
CA ILE A 247 -3.47 -4.10 -9.06
C ILE A 247 -2.17 -3.31 -9.21
N ASP A 248 -1.58 -2.91 -8.09
CA ASP A 248 -0.14 -2.62 -8.07
C ASP A 248 0.58 -3.97 -7.90
N PRO A 249 1.76 -4.19 -8.49
CA PRO A 249 2.58 -5.38 -8.18
C PRO A 249 2.86 -5.59 -6.67
N SER A 250 2.64 -4.58 -5.82
CA SER A 250 2.76 -4.66 -4.36
C SER A 250 1.44 -4.73 -3.57
N LYS A 251 0.28 -4.40 -4.16
CA LYS A 251 -1.02 -4.28 -3.44
C LYS A 251 -2.23 -4.51 -4.36
N SER A 252 -3.23 -5.27 -3.89
CA SER A 252 -4.58 -5.37 -4.47
C SER A 252 -5.59 -4.57 -3.64
N VAL A 253 -6.28 -3.63 -4.27
CA VAL A 253 -7.34 -2.84 -3.62
C VAL A 253 -8.70 -3.40 -3.99
N TYR A 254 -9.58 -3.62 -3.02
CA TYR A 254 -10.95 -4.06 -3.21
C TYR A 254 -11.92 -2.99 -2.70
N ALA A 255 -12.93 -2.62 -3.49
CA ALA A 255 -14.12 -1.97 -2.92
C ALA A 255 -15.14 -3.00 -2.52
N VAL A 256 -15.73 -2.78 -1.35
CA VAL A 256 -16.93 -3.45 -0.89
C VAL A 256 -18.07 -2.44 -0.91
N ASP A 257 -19.05 -2.66 -1.77
CA ASP A 257 -20.26 -1.84 -1.85
C ASP A 257 -21.41 -2.63 -1.26
N LEU A 258 -22.21 -2.00 -0.39
CA LEU A 258 -23.43 -2.63 0.08
C LEU A 258 -24.53 -2.44 -0.96
N ILE A 259 -25.25 -3.52 -1.27
CA ILE A 259 -26.34 -3.52 -2.25
C ILE A 259 -27.63 -3.21 -1.49
N ASP A 260 -28.21 -2.05 -1.76
CA ASP A 260 -29.45 -1.62 -1.12
C ASP A 260 -30.70 -2.34 -1.67
N ALA A 261 -31.71 -2.50 -0.82
CA ALA A 261 -33.04 -2.96 -1.19
C ALA A 261 -33.93 -1.75 -1.47
N ARG A 262 -34.64 -1.75 -2.60
CA ARG A 262 -35.46 -0.60 -3.06
C ARG A 262 -36.32 0.02 -1.94
N THR A 263 -36.37 1.35 -1.93
CA THR A 263 -37.11 2.19 -0.98
C THR A 263 -38.60 2.40 -1.34
N ASP A 264 -39.16 1.62 -2.28
CA ASP A 264 -40.48 1.86 -2.88
C ASP A 264 -41.62 0.95 -2.38
N GLU A 265 -41.38 0.07 -1.41
CA GLU A 265 -42.44 -0.69 -0.70
C GLU A 265 -42.31 -0.60 0.84
N GLU A 266 -43.45 -0.70 1.54
CA GLU A 266 -43.56 -0.49 2.98
C GLU A 266 -42.75 -1.54 3.77
N GLY A 267 -41.62 -1.09 4.33
CA GLY A 267 -40.62 -1.91 5.01
C GLY A 267 -39.29 -1.16 5.13
N ASN A 268 -39.34 0.01 5.77
CA ASN A 268 -38.26 0.99 5.92
C ASN A 268 -36.98 0.45 6.59
N GLN A 269 -36.08 -0.22 5.86
CA GLN A 269 -34.67 -0.39 6.23
C GLN A 269 -33.82 -0.54 4.96
N PRO A 270 -32.61 0.06 4.89
CA PRO A 270 -31.61 -0.45 3.97
C PRO A 270 -31.45 -1.94 4.29
N TYR A 271 -31.54 -2.79 3.25
CA TYR A 271 -31.64 -4.27 3.33
C TYR A 271 -33.03 -4.89 3.61
N GLY A 272 -34.08 -4.34 3.02
CA GLY A 272 -35.40 -4.96 2.93
C GLY A 272 -35.47 -6.36 2.29
N ASN A 273 -36.64 -6.98 2.41
CA ASN A 273 -36.97 -8.35 2.00
C ASN A 273 -37.19 -8.56 0.48
N TYR A 274 -36.72 -7.64 -0.38
CA TYR A 274 -36.90 -7.64 -1.84
C TYR A 274 -35.66 -7.14 -2.61
N TYR A 275 -35.33 -7.81 -3.74
CA TYR A 275 -34.24 -7.47 -4.69
C TYR A 275 -34.73 -7.67 -6.13
N GLN A 276 -34.57 -6.66 -7.00
CA GLN A 276 -35.01 -6.68 -8.41
C GLN A 276 -36.45 -7.22 -8.61
N GLY A 277 -37.38 -6.84 -7.75
CA GLY A 277 -38.78 -7.29 -7.85
C GLY A 277 -39.05 -8.72 -7.38
N LYS A 278 -38.05 -9.42 -6.81
CA LYS A 278 -38.22 -10.77 -6.23
C LYS A 278 -37.96 -10.75 -4.73
N LYS A 279 -38.80 -11.48 -3.99
CA LYS A 279 -38.66 -11.64 -2.53
C LYS A 279 -37.36 -12.38 -2.22
N THR A 280 -36.46 -11.76 -1.47
CA THR A 280 -35.12 -12.30 -1.17
C THR A 280 -35.14 -13.41 -0.12
N ARG A 281 -36.25 -13.53 0.62
CA ARG A 281 -36.39 -14.40 1.81
C ARG A 281 -35.40 -14.05 2.93
N ASN A 282 -34.85 -12.84 2.92
CA ASN A 282 -34.05 -12.32 4.03
C ASN A 282 -34.92 -12.19 5.29
N THR A 283 -34.36 -12.57 6.44
CA THR A 283 -34.93 -12.28 7.77
C THR A 283 -34.57 -10.84 8.16
N THR A 284 -35.31 -10.24 9.09
CA THR A 284 -35.18 -8.85 9.59
C THR A 284 -33.88 -8.57 10.36
N SER A 285 -32.79 -9.27 10.06
CA SER A 285 -31.60 -9.37 10.90
C SER A 285 -30.45 -8.44 10.52
N THR A 286 -30.58 -7.62 9.48
CA THR A 286 -29.67 -6.49 9.24
C THR A 286 -30.11 -5.31 10.11
N SER A 287 -29.53 -5.23 11.30
CA SER A 287 -29.77 -4.13 12.24
C SER A 287 -28.66 -3.09 12.13
N ASP A 288 -28.92 -1.89 12.62
CA ASP A 288 -27.88 -0.91 12.93
C ASP A 288 -26.81 -1.54 13.83
N GLY A 289 -25.55 -1.20 13.59
CA GLY A 289 -24.41 -1.62 14.37
C GLY A 289 -23.17 -1.92 13.52
N THR A 290 -22.19 -2.53 14.15
CA THR A 290 -20.88 -2.82 13.55
C THR A 290 -20.86 -4.18 12.86
N TYR A 291 -20.60 -4.19 11.56
CA TYR A 291 -20.44 -5.36 10.71
C TYR A 291 -18.96 -5.70 10.60
N THR A 292 -18.61 -6.98 10.67
CA THR A 292 -17.22 -7.44 10.54
C THR A 292 -16.92 -7.84 9.10
N ILE A 293 -15.85 -7.30 8.55
CA ILE A 293 -15.34 -7.65 7.23
C ILE A 293 -14.35 -8.80 7.42
N LEU A 294 -14.57 -9.91 6.70
CA LEU A 294 -13.61 -11.00 6.61
C LEU A 294 -13.01 -11.04 5.19
N LEU A 295 -11.68 -11.10 5.13
CA LEU A 295 -10.92 -11.42 3.94
C LEU A 295 -10.23 -12.76 4.18
N ASN A 296 -10.45 -13.73 3.28
CA ASN A 296 -9.94 -15.10 3.43
C ASN A 296 -10.28 -15.72 4.79
N ASP A 297 -11.48 -15.44 5.30
CA ASP A 297 -11.98 -15.87 6.62
C ASP A 297 -11.25 -15.28 7.84
N VAL A 298 -10.33 -14.34 7.64
CA VAL A 298 -9.66 -13.58 8.71
C VAL A 298 -10.34 -12.21 8.85
N ALA A 299 -10.53 -11.74 10.08
CA ALA A 299 -11.11 -10.44 10.35
C ALA A 299 -10.20 -9.32 9.85
N ALA A 300 -10.64 -8.65 8.79
CA ALA A 300 -9.92 -7.59 8.10
C ALA A 300 -10.28 -6.19 8.65
N GLY A 301 -11.44 -6.07 9.29
CA GLY A 301 -11.86 -4.87 9.98
C GLY A 301 -13.38 -4.81 10.14
N SER A 302 -13.93 -3.61 10.24
CA SER A 302 -15.36 -3.44 10.48
C SER A 302 -15.92 -2.18 9.84
N LEU A 303 -17.23 -2.21 9.57
CA LEU A 303 -18.02 -1.10 9.08
C LEU A 303 -19.17 -0.84 10.05
N GLU A 304 -19.44 0.41 10.39
CA GLU A 304 -20.63 0.75 11.17
C GLU A 304 -21.79 1.18 10.27
N ILE A 305 -22.94 0.52 10.42
CA ILE A 305 -24.20 0.89 9.75
C ILE A 305 -25.09 1.56 10.80
N LYS A 306 -25.54 2.79 10.53
CA LYS A 306 -26.46 3.55 11.37
C LYS A 306 -27.62 4.08 10.55
N THR A 307 -28.85 3.70 10.87
CA THR A 307 -30.08 4.25 10.29
C THR A 307 -30.73 5.18 11.32
N SER A 308 -30.28 6.42 11.41
CA SER A 308 -31.03 7.40 12.20
C SER A 308 -32.38 7.65 11.53
N LYS A 309 -33.48 7.36 12.24
CA LYS A 309 -34.82 7.86 11.87
C LYS A 309 -34.74 9.39 11.75
N LEU A 310 -34.72 9.93 10.54
CA LEU A 310 -34.82 11.37 10.31
C LEU A 310 -36.07 11.93 11.02
N GLY A 311 -35.93 13.04 11.73
CA GLY A 311 -37.02 13.74 12.38
C GLY A 311 -38.01 14.31 11.36
N GLN A 312 -39.25 14.59 11.78
CA GLN A 312 -40.29 15.11 10.88
C GLN A 312 -39.90 16.46 10.24
N GLN A 313 -39.15 17.31 10.95
CA GLN A 313 -38.66 18.59 10.43
C GLN A 313 -37.52 18.43 9.41
N GLU A 314 -36.66 17.44 9.57
CA GLU A 314 -35.57 17.12 8.62
C GLU A 314 -36.15 16.50 7.33
N ARG A 315 -37.20 15.67 7.46
CA ARG A 315 -37.99 15.20 6.31
C ARG A 315 -38.66 16.36 5.55
N ILE A 316 -39.18 17.37 6.26
CA ILE A 316 -39.78 18.56 5.65
C ILE A 316 -38.73 19.43 4.95
N ALA A 317 -37.51 19.51 5.48
CA ALA A 317 -36.39 20.20 4.83
C ALA A 317 -35.97 19.52 3.51
N CYS A 318 -35.92 18.17 3.49
CA CYS A 318 -35.76 17.39 2.25
C CYS A 318 -36.97 17.46 1.29
N LEU A 319 -38.12 18.01 1.72
CA LEU A 319 -39.40 18.11 0.96
C LEU A 319 -39.80 19.54 0.53
N ALA A 320 -39.01 20.59 0.83
CA ALA A 320 -39.33 21.99 0.47
C ALA A 320 -39.09 22.37 -1.01
N GLY A 321 -39.87 21.80 -1.93
CA GLY A 321 -39.67 21.96 -3.38
C GLY A 321 -40.85 21.49 -4.23
N LEU A 322 -42.04 21.43 -3.63
CA LEU A 322 -43.30 21.45 -4.37
C LEU A 322 -43.95 22.81 -4.05
N ASP A 323 -44.45 23.53 -5.06
CA ASP A 323 -45.29 24.71 -4.81
C ASP A 323 -46.74 24.28 -4.47
N GLU A 324 -47.60 25.25 -4.17
CA GLU A 324 -49.00 25.05 -3.73
C GLU A 324 -49.89 24.31 -4.75
N ARG A 325 -49.37 23.89 -5.91
CA ARG A 325 -50.09 23.15 -6.96
C ARG A 325 -49.62 21.70 -7.17
N GLY A 326 -48.60 21.22 -6.46
CA GLY A 326 -48.27 19.79 -6.41
C GLY A 326 -47.44 19.22 -7.56
N ASP A 327 -46.62 20.03 -8.24
CA ASP A 327 -45.65 19.54 -9.25
C ASP A 327 -44.30 19.15 -8.62
N PHE A 328 -43.74 18.00 -9.06
CA PHE A 328 -42.69 17.22 -8.38
C PHE A 328 -41.34 17.89 -8.08
N LYS A 329 -40.85 17.44 -6.92
CA LYS A 329 -39.54 17.56 -6.28
C LYS A 329 -38.93 16.16 -6.31
N SER A 330 -37.70 15.97 -6.79
CA SER A 330 -37.04 14.65 -6.71
C SER A 330 -35.56 14.74 -6.39
N LEU A 331 -35.18 13.87 -5.46
CA LEU A 331 -33.83 13.45 -5.10
C LEU A 331 -33.27 12.51 -6.20
N LEU A 332 -31.99 12.74 -6.52
CA LEU A 332 -30.97 11.91 -7.20
C LEU A 332 -31.38 10.69 -8.07
N TYR A 333 -31.33 10.89 -9.40
CA TYR A 333 -30.68 10.09 -10.46
C TYR A 333 -31.43 10.25 -11.80
N GLY A 334 -30.69 10.64 -12.84
CA GLY A 334 -31.02 10.28 -14.22
C GLY A 334 -32.12 11.06 -14.95
N HIS A 335 -32.57 12.21 -14.44
CA HIS A 335 -33.44 13.10 -15.21
C HIS A 335 -32.89 14.52 -15.25
N ARG A 336 -32.84 15.08 -16.47
CA ARG A 336 -32.37 16.43 -16.83
C ARG A 336 -32.70 17.47 -15.76
N ILE A 337 -31.70 17.91 -15.02
CA ILE A 337 -31.75 19.16 -14.27
C ILE A 337 -30.50 19.95 -14.64
N GLU A 338 -30.66 21.04 -15.39
CA GLU A 338 -29.55 21.93 -15.77
C GLU A 338 -28.92 22.66 -14.54
N SER A 339 -29.43 22.42 -13.33
CA SER A 339 -28.97 23.02 -12.06
C SER A 339 -29.33 22.17 -10.83
N ILE A 340 -28.34 21.53 -10.20
CA ILE A 340 -28.48 20.70 -9.00
C ILE A 340 -28.18 21.57 -7.77
N HIS A 341 -29.04 21.51 -6.74
CA HIS A 341 -28.83 22.25 -5.49
C HIS A 341 -28.94 21.30 -4.30
N GLY A 342 -27.97 21.40 -3.38
CA GLY A 342 -27.94 20.74 -2.10
C GLY A 342 -28.97 21.28 -1.10
N THR A 343 -28.91 20.74 0.10
CA THR A 343 -29.68 21.13 1.27
C THR A 343 -28.94 22.26 2.03
N ASN A 344 -28.87 22.21 3.36
CA ASN A 344 -28.07 23.13 4.19
C ASN A 344 -27.23 22.34 5.22
N GLY A 345 -27.13 21.03 5.03
CA GLY A 345 -26.24 20.15 5.77
C GLY A 345 -25.30 19.46 4.79
N ASP A 346 -24.36 18.68 5.29
CA ASP A 346 -23.30 18.07 4.49
C ASP A 346 -23.87 17.13 3.41
N ASP A 347 -23.76 17.53 2.14
CA ASP A 347 -24.35 16.83 1.00
C ASP A 347 -23.27 16.12 0.15
N SER A 348 -23.65 15.04 -0.54
CA SER A 348 -22.87 14.46 -1.64
C SER A 348 -23.63 14.65 -2.93
N ILE A 349 -23.08 15.48 -3.83
CA ILE A 349 -23.73 15.92 -5.05
C ILE A 349 -22.88 15.51 -6.25
N ILE A 350 -23.41 14.56 -7.01
CA ILE A 350 -22.79 14.02 -8.22
C ILE A 350 -23.61 14.46 -9.43
N GLY A 351 -22.94 15.07 -10.40
CA GLY A 351 -23.48 15.49 -11.70
C GLY A 351 -23.70 14.31 -12.64
N ASP A 352 -23.75 14.61 -13.93
CA ASP A 352 -23.93 13.60 -14.97
C ASP A 352 -22.97 13.82 -16.16
N GLU A 353 -23.25 13.20 -17.30
CA GLU A 353 -22.39 13.26 -18.48
C GLU A 353 -22.50 14.57 -19.29
N ILE A 354 -23.32 15.55 -18.84
CA ILE A 354 -23.54 16.84 -19.52
C ILE A 354 -23.09 18.01 -18.64
N ARG A 355 -23.17 19.24 -19.19
CA ARG A 355 -22.80 20.42 -18.41
C ARG A 355 -23.71 20.59 -17.20
N ASP A 356 -23.11 20.57 -16.02
CA ASP A 356 -23.79 20.75 -14.75
C ASP A 356 -23.60 22.13 -14.14
N ARG A 357 -24.58 22.54 -13.34
CA ARG A 357 -24.47 23.66 -12.40
C ARG A 357 -24.85 23.16 -11.01
N ILE A 358 -23.88 23.03 -10.12
CA ILE A 358 -24.04 22.47 -8.78
C ILE A 358 -23.82 23.56 -7.72
N ASP A 359 -24.68 23.56 -6.69
CA ASP A 359 -24.62 24.46 -5.53
C ASP A 359 -24.91 23.69 -4.23
N GLY A 360 -23.88 23.47 -3.39
CA GLY A 360 -23.97 22.75 -2.12
C GLY A 360 -24.68 23.53 -1.00
N ARG A 361 -24.56 24.87 -1.04
CA ARG A 361 -25.16 25.86 -0.13
C ARG A 361 -24.52 25.96 1.25
N ARG A 362 -24.88 25.12 2.21
CA ARG A 362 -24.33 25.17 3.58
C ARG A 362 -24.05 23.74 3.98
N GLY A 363 -23.01 23.54 4.78
CA GLY A 363 -22.53 22.19 5.08
C GLY A 363 -21.17 22.00 4.45
N SER A 364 -20.46 20.94 4.82
CA SER A 364 -19.20 20.54 4.21
C SER A 364 -19.53 19.53 3.11
N ASP A 365 -19.61 20.00 1.87
CA ASP A 365 -20.22 19.25 0.78
C ASP A 365 -19.19 18.53 -0.09
N LEU A 366 -19.49 17.32 -0.56
CA LEU A 366 -18.74 16.64 -1.61
C LEU A 366 -19.40 16.90 -2.97
N ILE A 367 -18.68 17.55 -3.88
CA ILE A 367 -19.20 17.96 -5.19
C ILE A 367 -18.36 17.34 -6.31
N ASN A 368 -19.01 16.56 -7.17
CA ASN A 368 -18.45 15.98 -8.39
C ASN A 368 -19.32 16.40 -9.59
N GLY A 369 -18.77 17.21 -10.49
CA GLY A 369 -19.50 17.65 -11.70
C GLY A 369 -19.47 16.68 -12.87
N PHE A 370 -18.61 15.66 -12.86
CA PHE A 370 -18.39 14.77 -13.99
C PHE A 370 -19.38 13.60 -14.06
N GLY A 371 -20.02 13.28 -12.94
CA GLY A 371 -20.90 12.13 -12.82
C GLY A 371 -20.15 10.82 -12.50
N ASP A 372 -20.90 9.72 -12.42
CA ASP A 372 -20.33 8.39 -12.24
C ASP A 372 -19.65 7.92 -13.54
N ARG A 373 -18.38 7.55 -13.43
CA ARG A 373 -17.57 6.99 -14.52
C ARG A 373 -18.02 5.58 -14.92
N LEU A 374 -18.87 4.92 -14.13
CA LEU A 374 -19.25 3.51 -14.24
C LEU A 374 -20.60 3.23 -14.95
N ASP A 375 -21.19 4.21 -15.63
CA ASP A 375 -22.48 4.04 -16.34
C ASP A 375 -22.43 3.10 -17.57
N SER A 376 -21.33 2.39 -17.82
CA SER A 376 -21.25 1.41 -18.91
C SER A 376 -20.39 0.17 -18.60
N PRO A 377 -20.85 -1.06 -18.97
CA PRO A 377 -20.10 -2.31 -18.77
C PRO A 377 -18.81 -2.40 -19.58
N SER A 378 -18.55 -1.43 -20.45
CA SER A 378 -17.25 -1.20 -21.07
C SER A 378 -16.65 0.04 -20.43
N LEU A 379 -15.56 -0.14 -19.66
CA LEU A 379 -14.62 0.85 -19.09
C LEU A 379 -13.97 1.77 -20.16
N LYS A 380 -14.71 2.13 -21.21
CA LYS A 380 -14.29 3.10 -22.19
C LYS A 380 -14.49 4.47 -21.57
N LEU A 381 -13.37 5.02 -21.11
CA LEU A 381 -13.20 6.44 -20.96
C LEU A 381 -13.74 7.08 -22.24
N ASN A 382 -14.80 7.89 -22.13
CA ASN A 382 -15.13 8.85 -23.17
C ASN A 382 -14.58 10.21 -22.71
N PRO A 383 -13.26 10.45 -22.77
CA PRO A 383 -12.63 11.70 -22.33
C PRO A 383 -12.91 12.85 -23.30
N HIS A 384 -14.03 12.83 -24.03
CA HIS A 384 -14.34 13.72 -25.16
C HIS A 384 -15.66 14.45 -24.97
N ARG A 385 -16.04 14.71 -23.72
CA ARG A 385 -17.24 15.48 -23.39
C ARG A 385 -16.78 16.91 -23.14
N ASN A 386 -17.14 17.84 -24.02
CA ASN A 386 -16.83 19.27 -23.87
C ASN A 386 -17.63 19.88 -22.69
N GLN A 387 -17.45 19.31 -21.50
CA GLN A 387 -18.27 19.45 -20.32
C GLN A 387 -17.64 20.47 -19.39
N ARG A 388 -18.36 21.57 -19.17
CA ARG A 388 -17.87 22.72 -18.42
C ARG A 388 -18.76 22.97 -17.24
N ASP A 389 -18.51 22.25 -16.16
CA ASP A 389 -19.38 22.28 -15.00
C ASP A 389 -19.15 23.51 -14.16
N VAL A 390 -20.19 23.97 -13.48
CA VAL A 390 -20.15 25.14 -12.61
C VAL A 390 -20.44 24.67 -11.21
N LEU A 391 -19.41 24.60 -10.38
CA LEU A 391 -19.49 24.04 -9.03
C LEU A 391 -19.42 25.17 -8.01
N THR A 392 -20.29 25.11 -7.00
CA THR A 392 -20.38 26.09 -5.91
C THR A 392 -20.51 25.29 -4.63
N GLY A 393 -19.53 25.41 -3.74
CA GLY A 393 -19.55 24.72 -2.45
C GLY A 393 -20.58 25.35 -1.53
N GLY A 394 -20.51 26.67 -1.40
CA GLY A 394 -21.32 27.46 -0.49
C GLY A 394 -20.55 27.77 0.79
N ASN A 395 -21.23 27.70 1.93
CA ASN A 395 -20.64 27.94 3.24
C ASN A 395 -20.30 26.60 3.91
N GLY A 396 -19.02 26.32 4.09
CA GLY A 396 -18.53 25.14 4.78
C GLY A 396 -17.11 24.82 4.39
N HIS A 397 -16.70 23.57 4.60
CA HIS A 397 -15.41 23.05 4.15
C HIS A 397 -15.65 22.03 3.05
N ASP A 398 -15.71 22.52 1.82
CA ASP A 398 -16.25 21.77 0.69
C ASP A 398 -15.16 21.00 -0.06
N TYR A 399 -15.51 19.82 -0.57
CA TYR A 399 -14.64 18.93 -1.32
C TYR A 399 -15.07 18.89 -2.78
N PHE A 400 -14.22 19.38 -3.67
CA PHE A 400 -14.44 19.29 -5.11
C PHE A 400 -13.67 18.10 -5.68
N GLN A 401 -14.38 17.04 -6.03
CA GLN A 401 -13.81 15.84 -6.65
C GLN A 401 -13.64 16.05 -8.15
N LEU A 402 -12.38 16.07 -8.59
CA LEU A 402 -12.00 16.36 -9.98
C LEU A 402 -11.22 15.21 -10.63
N GLY A 403 -11.06 14.12 -9.90
CA GLY A 403 -10.46 12.88 -10.33
C GLY A 403 -10.72 11.79 -9.30
N ASP A 404 -10.49 10.56 -9.74
CA ASP A 404 -10.45 9.38 -8.89
C ASP A 404 -9.20 8.56 -9.21
N ILE A 405 -9.10 7.41 -8.58
CA ILE A 405 -8.02 6.44 -8.83
C ILE A 405 -7.89 6.04 -10.30
N ALA A 406 -9.00 6.08 -11.06
CA ALA A 406 -8.96 5.72 -12.46
C ALA A 406 -8.47 6.90 -13.35
N GLY A 407 -8.35 8.10 -12.80
CA GLY A 407 -7.78 9.27 -13.48
C GLY A 407 -8.56 10.57 -13.25
N SER A 408 -8.01 11.67 -13.76
CA SER A 408 -8.68 12.98 -13.78
C SER A 408 -9.93 12.99 -14.66
N TYR A 409 -10.94 13.76 -14.26
CA TYR A 409 -12.22 13.87 -14.97
C TYR A 409 -12.17 14.77 -16.20
N TYR A 410 -11.37 15.83 -16.14
CA TYR A 410 -11.36 16.89 -17.16
C TYR A 410 -10.05 16.89 -17.96
N VAL A 411 -9.72 15.75 -18.57
CA VAL A 411 -8.51 15.58 -19.41
C VAL A 411 -8.87 15.10 -20.81
N GLY A 412 -8.16 15.61 -21.83
CA GLY A 412 -8.27 15.15 -23.20
C GLY A 412 -8.80 16.20 -24.19
N ASN A 413 -9.38 17.32 -23.72
CA ASN A 413 -9.86 18.41 -24.61
C ASN A 413 -9.33 19.81 -24.25
N ARG A 414 -8.16 19.88 -23.61
CA ARG A 414 -7.41 21.11 -23.27
C ARG A 414 -8.19 22.07 -22.38
N TYR A 415 -9.04 22.91 -22.95
CA TYR A 415 -9.80 23.95 -22.23
C TYR A 415 -11.31 23.87 -22.53
N LYS A 416 -11.73 22.83 -23.26
CA LYS A 416 -13.12 22.67 -23.67
C LYS A 416 -13.96 21.94 -22.63
N ASP A 417 -13.29 21.27 -21.70
CA ASP A 417 -13.78 20.53 -20.56
C ASP A 417 -13.01 20.97 -19.30
N TYR A 418 -13.72 21.35 -18.24
CA TYR A 418 -13.14 21.70 -16.92
C TYR A 418 -14.23 21.99 -15.89
N ALA A 419 -13.91 21.81 -14.61
CA ALA A 419 -14.75 22.31 -13.52
C ALA A 419 -14.48 23.79 -13.23
N ARG A 420 -15.50 24.65 -13.34
CA ARG A 420 -15.43 26.03 -12.86
C ARG A 420 -15.97 26.10 -11.43
N ILE A 421 -15.06 26.21 -10.47
CA ILE A 421 -15.40 26.35 -9.05
C ILE A 421 -15.57 27.84 -8.75
N THR A 422 -16.75 28.24 -8.27
CA THR A 422 -17.13 29.66 -8.25
C THR A 422 -16.80 30.39 -6.96
N ASP A 423 -16.60 29.68 -5.86
CA ASP A 423 -16.53 30.23 -4.50
C ASP A 423 -15.52 29.55 -3.57
N PHE A 424 -14.58 28.76 -4.11
CA PHE A 424 -13.52 28.08 -3.35
C PHE A 424 -12.98 28.98 -2.22
N GLN A 425 -12.97 28.52 -0.97
CA GLN A 425 -12.57 29.33 0.19
C GLN A 425 -11.59 28.58 1.10
N ASP A 426 -11.19 29.23 2.19
CA ASP A 426 -10.27 28.61 3.14
C ASP A 426 -10.99 27.45 3.86
N GLY A 427 -10.38 26.26 3.82
CA GLY A 427 -10.95 25.03 4.34
C GLY A 427 -11.59 24.13 3.26
N ASP A 428 -11.84 24.66 2.07
CA ASP A 428 -12.22 23.83 0.93
C ASP A 428 -11.02 23.07 0.38
N ARG A 429 -11.29 21.91 -0.22
CA ARG A 429 -10.30 20.97 -0.73
C ARG A 429 -10.62 20.55 -2.16
N LEU A 430 -9.57 20.40 -2.96
CA LEU A 430 -9.63 19.74 -4.27
C LEU A 430 -9.15 18.31 -4.13
N LEU A 431 -9.88 17.35 -4.69
CA LEU A 431 -9.39 15.98 -4.85
C LEU A 431 -8.97 15.76 -6.31
N LEU A 432 -7.68 15.51 -6.52
CA LEU A 432 -7.03 15.31 -7.82
C LEU A 432 -6.47 13.89 -7.94
N SER A 433 -6.25 13.40 -9.15
CA SER A 433 -5.70 12.07 -9.40
C SER A 433 -4.17 12.09 -9.55
N GLY A 434 -3.47 11.14 -8.93
CA GLY A 434 -2.02 10.95 -9.10
C GLY A 434 -1.18 11.70 -8.07
N SER A 435 -0.33 12.64 -8.49
CA SER A 435 0.59 13.32 -7.58
C SER A 435 0.78 14.81 -7.90
N PRO A 436 1.24 15.63 -6.94
CA PRO A 436 1.47 17.06 -7.15
C PRO A 436 2.37 17.38 -8.35
N ALA A 437 3.35 16.52 -8.65
CA ALA A 437 4.29 16.71 -9.76
C ALA A 437 3.61 16.64 -11.14
N GLY A 438 2.43 16.02 -11.24
CA GLY A 438 1.64 15.95 -12.47
C GLY A 438 0.87 17.23 -12.79
N TYR A 439 0.83 18.19 -11.86
CA TYR A 439 -0.01 19.38 -11.97
C TYR A 439 0.79 20.67 -11.97
N SER A 440 0.20 21.68 -12.60
CA SER A 440 0.66 23.06 -12.55
C SER A 440 -0.52 24.00 -12.36
N HIS A 441 -0.27 25.21 -11.87
CA HIS A 441 -1.31 26.23 -11.79
C HIS A 441 -0.81 27.56 -12.35
N LYS A 442 -1.72 28.36 -12.91
CA LYS A 442 -1.42 29.74 -13.35
C LYS A 442 -2.68 30.59 -13.42
N GLN A 443 -2.50 31.90 -13.37
CA GLN A 443 -3.59 32.84 -13.67
C GLN A 443 -4.06 32.67 -15.12
N VAL A 444 -5.37 32.60 -15.30
CA VAL A 444 -5.99 32.43 -16.61
C VAL A 444 -7.24 33.28 -16.75
N ARG A 445 -7.59 33.60 -17.99
CA ARG A 445 -8.87 34.20 -18.36
C ARG A 445 -9.53 33.33 -19.43
N ILE A 446 -10.61 32.64 -19.06
CA ILE A 446 -11.30 31.65 -19.89
C ILE A 446 -12.79 31.94 -19.84
N ASP A 447 -13.45 31.97 -21.01
CA ASP A 447 -14.89 32.28 -21.14
C ASP A 447 -15.33 33.56 -20.38
N GLY A 448 -14.47 34.58 -20.37
CA GLY A 448 -14.72 35.86 -19.69
C GLY A 448 -14.52 35.83 -18.17
N GLN A 449 -14.25 34.67 -17.57
CA GLN A 449 -13.94 34.51 -16.16
C GLN A 449 -12.44 34.59 -15.93
N THR A 450 -12.02 35.20 -14.82
CA THR A 450 -10.61 35.29 -14.41
C THR A 450 -10.44 34.51 -13.12
N GLY A 451 -9.32 33.80 -12.98
CA GLY A 451 -9.05 33.00 -11.79
C GLY A 451 -7.78 32.17 -11.93
N LEU A 452 -7.62 31.24 -10.99
CA LEU A 452 -6.50 30.30 -10.99
C LEU A 452 -6.90 29.01 -11.72
N GLY A 453 -6.22 28.73 -12.83
CA GLY A 453 -6.39 27.48 -13.57
C GLY A 453 -5.46 26.40 -13.02
N ILE A 454 -6.02 25.23 -12.71
CA ILE A 454 -5.31 24.00 -12.33
C ILE A 454 -5.19 23.13 -13.57
N TYR A 455 -3.97 22.73 -13.92
CA TYR A 455 -3.65 22.01 -15.14
C TYR A 455 -2.99 20.67 -14.84
N GLN A 456 -3.37 19.64 -15.59
CA GLN A 456 -2.61 18.39 -15.72
C GLN A 456 -2.02 18.34 -17.13
N GLY A 457 -0.69 18.46 -17.24
CA GLY A 457 -0.05 18.65 -18.54
C GLY A 457 -0.57 19.90 -19.28
N THR A 458 -1.26 19.73 -20.41
CA THR A 458 -1.85 20.84 -21.19
C THR A 458 -3.34 21.06 -20.95
N ASP A 459 -3.96 20.20 -20.15
CA ASP A 459 -5.39 20.15 -19.94
C ASP A 459 -5.76 20.89 -18.66
N LEU A 460 -6.75 21.76 -18.75
CA LEU A 460 -7.31 22.52 -17.65
C LEU A 460 -8.30 21.63 -16.92
N VAL A 461 -7.98 21.25 -15.69
CA VAL A 461 -8.85 20.40 -14.88
C VAL A 461 -9.89 21.24 -14.14
N ALA A 462 -9.45 22.38 -13.59
CA ALA A 462 -10.34 23.29 -12.89
C ALA A 462 -9.95 24.76 -13.06
N LEU A 463 -10.95 25.63 -12.96
CA LEU A 463 -10.81 27.07 -12.83
C LEU A 463 -11.39 27.52 -11.49
N LEU A 464 -10.52 27.93 -10.56
CA LEU A 464 -10.92 28.56 -9.30
C LEU A 464 -11.20 30.04 -9.56
N GLN A 465 -12.47 30.40 -9.71
CA GLN A 465 -12.90 31.72 -10.12
C GLN A 465 -12.50 32.78 -9.08
N GLY A 466 -11.95 33.91 -9.54
CA GLY A 466 -11.58 35.04 -8.69
C GLY A 466 -10.34 34.81 -7.81
N LYS A 467 -9.74 33.61 -7.82
CA LYS A 467 -8.54 33.29 -7.03
C LYS A 467 -7.25 33.72 -7.72
N ALA A 468 -6.28 34.17 -6.91
CA ALA A 468 -4.93 34.56 -7.35
C ALA A 468 -4.00 33.34 -7.41
N ALA A 469 -2.87 33.42 -8.11
CA ALA A 469 -1.96 32.25 -8.24
C ALA A 469 -1.38 31.77 -6.91
N GLN A 470 -1.20 32.67 -5.94
CA GLN A 470 -0.64 32.36 -4.63
C GLN A 470 -1.69 31.82 -3.64
N SER A 471 -2.97 31.73 -4.02
CA SER A 471 -4.02 31.34 -3.07
C SER A 471 -4.09 29.83 -2.82
N ILE A 472 -3.34 29.03 -3.59
CA ILE A 472 -3.28 27.57 -3.39
C ILE A 472 -1.84 27.08 -3.50
N ALA A 473 -1.49 26.10 -2.68
CA ALA A 473 -0.26 25.35 -2.80
C ALA A 473 -0.60 23.88 -3.09
N LEU A 474 -0.15 23.34 -4.23
CA LEU A 474 -0.49 21.97 -4.65
C LEU A 474 0.08 20.89 -3.72
N ASN A 475 1.04 21.23 -2.86
CA ASN A 475 1.60 20.33 -1.85
C ASN A 475 0.99 20.56 -0.46
N ASN A 476 -0.03 21.42 -0.33
CA ASN A 476 -0.73 21.65 0.93
C ASN A 476 -1.94 20.72 1.02
N THR A 477 -1.85 19.71 1.88
CA THR A 477 -2.89 18.70 2.11
C THR A 477 -4.18 19.28 2.68
N ASP A 478 -4.15 20.48 3.24
CA ASP A 478 -5.38 21.17 3.68
C ASP A 478 -6.17 21.80 2.53
N GLN A 479 -5.59 21.90 1.33
CA GLN A 479 -6.21 22.51 0.16
C GLN A 479 -6.33 21.55 -1.03
N VAL A 480 -5.41 20.59 -1.15
CA VAL A 480 -5.36 19.64 -2.26
C VAL A 480 -5.01 18.27 -1.73
N LEU A 481 -5.88 17.31 -2.04
CA LEU A 481 -5.70 15.89 -1.81
C LEU A 481 -5.42 15.20 -3.16
N PHE A 482 -4.62 14.15 -3.11
CA PHE A 482 -4.32 13.31 -4.26
C PHE A 482 -4.74 11.87 -3.97
N ILE A 483 -5.36 11.23 -4.97
CA ILE A 483 -5.78 9.81 -4.95
C ILE A 483 -5.12 9.01 -6.08
#